data_AF-A0A820I5E1-F1
#
_entry.id   AF-A0A820I5E1-F1
#
_cell.length_a   1.000
_cell.length_b   1.000
_cell.length_c   1.000
_cell.angle_alpha   90.00
_cell.angle_beta   90.00
_cell.angle_gamma   90.00
#
_symmetry.space_group_name_H-M   'P 1'
#
loop_
_entity.id
_entity.type
_entity.pdbx_description
1 polymer ?
#
loop_
_entity_poly.entity_id
_entity_poly.type
_entity_poly.pdbx_seq_one_letter_code
_entity_poly.pdbx_strand_id
1 'polypeptide(L)'
;MPYLEKLTLYLHIKGRNTVVDSTYIQHDILDSMPQLHSFTFYICTYVKAVDLSYKLSSEDIQQTLTNIRQQHATSIVNYIPYGINPSWFAVCSIFSLPFQFDYLKHLGNKFPNIVFSYVTFLLVEDTNPFQHEFFIRIARSFPLLKYLHIDNREPQVLDGLITFSSDN
;
A
#
# COMPACT_ATOMS: atom_id res chain seq x y z
N MET A 1 -5.27 -26.19 13.88
CA MET A 1 -6.63 -25.90 13.39
C MET A 1 -6.90 -26.78 12.15
N PRO A 2 -7.38 -28.02 12.31
CA PRO A 2 -7.26 -29.03 11.24
C PRO A 2 -8.28 -28.91 10.08
N TYR A 3 -9.16 -27.91 10.04
CA TYR A 3 -10.24 -27.82 9.04
C TYR A 3 -10.43 -26.43 8.42
N LEU A 4 -9.49 -25.51 8.59
CA LEU A 4 -9.64 -24.16 8.03
C LEU A 4 -9.36 -24.19 6.52
N GLU A 5 -10.42 -24.28 5.71
CA GLU A 5 -10.30 -24.33 4.25
C GLU A 5 -10.27 -22.95 3.59
N LYS A 6 -10.82 -21.93 4.26
CA LYS A 6 -10.89 -20.56 3.75
C LYS A 6 -10.47 -19.56 4.82
N LEU A 7 -9.61 -18.62 4.46
CA LEU A 7 -9.16 -17.55 5.34
C LEU A 7 -9.13 -16.23 4.58
N THR A 8 -9.81 -15.22 5.14
CA THR A 8 -9.65 -13.83 4.74
C THR A 8 -8.87 -13.11 5.83
N LEU A 9 -7.66 -12.65 5.52
CA LEU A 9 -6.73 -12.07 6.48
C LEU A 9 -6.40 -10.62 6.15
N TYR A 10 -6.64 -9.72 7.10
CA TYR A 10 -6.18 -8.34 7.01
C TYR A 10 -5.23 -8.07 8.18
N LEU A 11 -3.96 -7.81 7.89
CA LEU A 11 -2.91 -7.76 8.91
C LEU A 11 -2.03 -6.51 8.76
N HIS A 12 -1.81 -5.81 9.87
CA HIS A 12 -0.85 -4.71 9.98
C HIS A 12 0.25 -5.10 10.95
N ILE A 13 1.50 -5.12 10.48
CA ILE A 13 2.65 -5.50 11.29
C ILE A 13 3.57 -4.29 11.44
N LYS A 14 3.80 -3.89 12.69
CA LYS A 14 4.69 -2.79 13.07
C LYS A 14 5.89 -3.33 13.84
N GLY A 15 6.99 -2.60 13.82
CA GLY A 15 8.18 -2.91 14.64
C GLY A 15 9.05 -4.05 14.10
N ARG A 16 8.94 -4.38 12.81
CA ARG A 16 9.90 -5.27 12.14
C ARG A 16 11.04 -4.45 11.54
N ASN A 17 12.21 -5.07 11.47
CA ASN A 17 13.37 -4.53 10.75
C ASN A 17 13.40 -4.98 9.28
N THR A 18 12.48 -5.87 8.89
CA THR A 18 12.35 -6.40 7.53
C THR A 18 10.89 -6.41 7.10
N VAL A 19 10.67 -6.22 5.80
CA VAL A 19 9.35 -6.36 5.18
C VAL A 19 8.93 -7.82 5.13
N VAL A 20 7.62 -8.06 5.07
CA VAL A 20 7.09 -9.39 4.75
C VAL A 20 7.33 -9.63 3.26
N ASP A 21 7.75 -10.83 2.92
CA ASP A 21 7.96 -11.31 1.55
C ASP A 21 7.16 -12.60 1.32
N SER A 22 7.35 -13.23 0.16
CA SER A 22 6.73 -14.53 -0.14
C SER A 22 7.14 -15.64 0.83
N THR A 23 8.38 -15.61 1.32
CA THR A 23 8.96 -16.65 2.16
C THR A 23 8.25 -16.69 3.50
N TYR A 24 8.02 -15.50 4.08
CA TYR A 24 7.21 -15.34 5.28
C TYR A 24 5.79 -15.87 5.08
N ILE A 25 5.11 -15.47 4.00
CA ILE A 25 3.73 -15.92 3.74
C ILE A 25 3.67 -17.44 3.57
N GLN A 26 4.62 -18.03 2.84
CA GLN A 26 4.66 -19.47 2.59
C GLN A 26 4.92 -20.24 3.89
N HIS A 27 6.01 -19.95 4.60
CA HIS A 27 6.41 -20.74 5.77
C HIS A 27 5.54 -20.47 7.01
N ASP A 28 5.23 -19.21 7.29
CA ASP A 28 4.58 -18.86 8.55
C ASP A 28 3.05 -18.95 8.49
N ILE A 29 2.46 -18.96 7.28
CA ILE A 29 1.00 -19.07 7.10
C ILE A 29 0.62 -20.34 6.35
N LEU A 30 1.09 -20.50 5.11
CA LEU A 30 0.57 -21.54 4.20
C LEU A 30 1.02 -22.96 4.61
N ASP A 31 2.29 -23.14 4.97
CA ASP A 31 2.83 -24.44 5.39
C ASP A 31 2.19 -24.94 6.70
N SER A 32 1.78 -24.00 7.56
CA SER A 32 1.08 -24.29 8.82
C SER A 32 -0.42 -24.58 8.63
N MET A 33 -0.97 -24.30 7.44
CA MET A 33 -2.38 -24.47 7.11
C MET A 33 -2.55 -25.26 5.79
N PRO A 34 -2.13 -26.54 5.74
CA PRO A 34 -2.10 -27.31 4.50
C PRO A 34 -3.48 -27.59 3.89
N GLN A 35 -4.56 -27.43 4.67
CA GLN A 35 -5.95 -27.57 4.20
C GLN A 35 -6.53 -26.25 3.65
N LEU A 36 -5.75 -25.17 3.64
CA LEU A 36 -6.22 -23.85 3.22
C LEU A 36 -6.28 -23.77 1.68
N HIS A 37 -7.47 -23.98 1.13
CA HIS A 37 -7.73 -23.94 -0.31
C HIS A 37 -7.97 -22.52 -0.83
N SER A 38 -8.45 -21.62 0.02
CA SER A 38 -8.71 -20.22 -0.33
C SER A 38 -8.11 -19.30 0.71
N PHE A 39 -7.23 -18.42 0.26
CA PHE A 39 -6.61 -17.42 1.13
C PHE A 39 -6.66 -16.05 0.46
N THR A 40 -7.46 -15.15 1.01
CA THR A 40 -7.55 -13.76 0.56
C THR A 40 -6.85 -12.92 1.60
N PHE A 41 -5.90 -12.10 1.21
CA PHE A 41 -5.10 -11.39 2.19
C PHE A 41 -4.71 -9.97 1.79
N TYR A 42 -4.49 -9.16 2.81
CA TYR A 42 -3.76 -7.90 2.77
C TYR A 42 -2.84 -7.87 4.00
N ILE A 43 -1.53 -7.81 3.76
CA ILE A 43 -0.50 -7.73 4.80
C ILE A 43 0.27 -6.43 4.56
N CYS A 44 0.19 -5.53 5.52
CA CYS A 44 0.92 -4.27 5.53
C CYS A 44 2.02 -4.32 6.58
N THR A 45 3.24 -3.96 6.19
CA THR A 45 4.41 -3.90 7.06
C THR A 45 4.99 -2.50 7.10
N TYR A 46 5.40 -2.07 8.29
CA TYR A 46 6.08 -0.80 8.52
C TYR A 46 7.50 -1.11 8.97
N VAL A 47 8.47 -0.65 8.18
CA VAL A 47 9.90 -0.78 8.46
C VAL A 47 10.51 0.62 8.47
N LYS A 48 11.36 0.94 9.45
CA LYS A 48 12.05 2.23 9.42
C LYS A 48 12.99 2.24 8.22
N ALA A 49 12.99 3.31 7.46
CA ALA A 49 13.82 3.43 6.26
C ALA A 49 15.32 3.29 6.58
N VAL A 50 15.75 3.70 7.78
CA VAL A 50 17.13 3.55 8.27
C VAL A 50 17.54 2.09 8.52
N ASP A 51 16.58 1.19 8.72
CA ASP A 51 16.83 -0.22 8.93
C ASP A 51 16.96 -0.98 7.59
N LEU A 52 16.64 -0.32 6.46
CA LEU A 52 16.78 -0.90 5.12
C LEU A 52 18.17 -0.61 4.56
N SER A 53 18.81 -1.63 3.99
CA SER A 53 20.11 -1.50 3.32
C SER A 53 20.06 -0.73 1.99
N TYR A 54 18.87 -0.63 1.38
CA TYR A 54 18.61 0.14 0.16
C TYR A 54 17.15 0.58 0.09
N LYS A 55 16.84 1.48 -0.86
CA LYS A 55 15.46 1.93 -1.11
C LYS A 55 14.70 0.85 -1.89
N LEU A 56 13.84 0.14 -1.18
CA LEU A 56 12.95 -0.89 -1.70
C LEU A 56 11.90 -0.31 -2.66
N SER A 57 11.71 -0.95 -3.79
CA SER A 57 10.65 -0.64 -4.76
C SER A 57 9.52 -1.67 -4.70
N SER A 58 8.38 -1.35 -5.31
CA SER A 58 7.28 -2.31 -5.45
C SER A 58 7.71 -3.50 -6.31
N GLU A 59 8.57 -3.27 -7.30
CA GLU A 59 9.14 -4.27 -8.20
C GLU A 59 10.05 -5.25 -7.47
N ASP A 60 10.90 -4.78 -6.54
CA ASP A 60 11.77 -5.64 -5.72
C ASP A 60 10.93 -6.63 -4.92
N ILE A 61 9.82 -6.18 -4.33
CA ILE A 61 8.92 -7.05 -3.58
C ILE A 61 8.13 -7.97 -4.51
N GLN A 62 7.65 -7.45 -5.64
CA GLN A 62 6.88 -8.23 -6.60
C GLN A 62 7.67 -9.43 -7.12
N GLN A 63 8.99 -9.31 -7.27
CA GLN A 63 9.87 -10.42 -7.65
C GLN A 63 9.84 -11.57 -6.63
N THR A 64 9.73 -11.25 -5.33
CA THR A 64 9.61 -12.28 -4.28
C THR A 64 8.28 -13.03 -4.39
N LEU A 65 7.19 -12.34 -4.74
CA LEU A 65 5.83 -12.90 -4.77
C LEU A 65 5.62 -14.00 -5.82
N THR A 66 6.56 -14.21 -6.74
CA THR A 66 6.51 -15.26 -7.77
C THR A 66 6.37 -16.68 -7.22
N ASN A 67 6.79 -16.90 -5.96
CA ASN A 67 6.81 -18.21 -5.33
C ASN A 67 5.55 -18.54 -4.50
N ILE A 68 4.60 -17.61 -4.35
CA ILE A 68 3.38 -17.88 -3.57
C ILE A 68 2.48 -18.82 -4.37
N ARG A 69 2.28 -20.04 -3.86
CA ARG A 69 1.42 -21.03 -4.49
C ARG A 69 0.00 -20.47 -4.66
N GLN A 70 -0.57 -20.69 -5.84
CA GLN A 70 -2.01 -20.59 -6.14
C GLN A 70 -2.65 -19.18 -6.13
N GLN A 71 -1.88 -18.10 -5.98
CA GLN A 71 -2.46 -16.76 -5.86
C GLN A 71 -1.78 -15.70 -6.71
N HIS A 72 -2.59 -14.93 -7.44
CA HIS A 72 -2.15 -13.67 -8.01
C HIS A 72 -2.03 -12.67 -6.86
N ALA A 73 -0.80 -12.38 -6.43
CA ALA A 73 -0.52 -11.38 -5.41
C ALA A 73 0.26 -10.21 -6.01
N THR A 74 0.05 -9.02 -5.44
CA THR A 74 0.79 -7.82 -5.82
C THR A 74 1.25 -7.03 -4.61
N SER A 75 2.18 -6.11 -4.84
CA SER A 75 2.77 -5.26 -3.82
C SER A 75 2.67 -3.78 -4.16
N ILE A 76 2.59 -2.98 -3.10
CA ILE A 76 2.72 -1.53 -3.15
C ILE A 76 3.71 -1.15 -2.05
N VAL A 77 4.79 -0.48 -2.42
CA VAL A 77 5.78 0.09 -1.49
C VAL A 77 5.71 1.60 -1.54
N ASN A 78 5.44 2.21 -0.39
CA ASN A 78 5.44 3.66 -0.21
C ASN A 78 6.41 4.06 0.90
N TYR A 79 6.91 5.29 0.81
CA TYR A 79 7.75 5.88 1.85
C TYR A 79 6.98 7.03 2.48
N ILE A 80 6.55 6.83 3.73
CA ILE A 80 5.82 7.85 4.47
C ILE A 80 6.70 8.41 5.58
N PRO A 81 6.76 9.73 5.76
CA PRO A 81 7.35 10.31 6.94
C PRO A 81 6.44 10.02 8.16
N TYR A 82 7.00 9.86 9.36
CA TYR A 82 6.21 9.59 10.57
C TYR A 82 6.59 10.53 11.71
N GLY A 83 5.61 11.31 12.17
CA GLY A 83 5.80 12.30 13.23
C GLY A 83 6.57 13.54 12.78
N ILE A 84 7.07 14.30 13.76
CA ILE A 84 7.75 15.60 13.60
C ILE A 84 9.26 15.41 13.33
N ASN A 85 9.83 14.27 13.70
CA ASN A 85 11.21 13.93 13.39
C ASN A 85 11.33 13.35 11.98
N PRO A 86 12.47 13.50 11.28
CA PRO A 86 12.68 13.02 9.92
C PRO A 86 12.86 11.49 9.85
N SER A 87 12.01 10.75 10.56
CA SER A 87 11.95 9.30 10.51
C SER A 87 10.99 8.88 9.41
N TRP A 88 11.57 8.29 8.37
CA TRP A 88 10.82 7.72 7.26
C TRP A 88 10.53 6.26 7.52
N PHE A 89 9.35 5.82 7.12
CA PHE A 89 8.95 4.42 7.12
C PHE A 89 8.71 3.96 5.69
N ALA A 90 9.33 2.83 5.33
CA ALA A 90 8.87 2.05 4.20
C ALA A 90 7.62 1.29 4.64
N VAL A 91 6.52 1.55 3.95
CA VAL A 91 5.26 0.82 4.10
C VAL A 91 5.14 -0.10 2.91
N CYS A 92 5.27 -1.40 3.16
CA CYS A 92 5.10 -2.43 2.15
C CYS A 92 3.78 -3.15 2.37
N SER A 93 2.86 -3.00 1.42
CA SER A 93 1.58 -3.71 1.37
C SER A 93 1.66 -4.82 0.34
N ILE A 94 1.36 -6.06 0.74
CA ILE A 94 1.21 -7.21 -0.17
C ILE A 94 -0.21 -7.73 -0.04
N PHE A 95 -0.86 -8.02 -1.16
CA PHE A 95 -2.25 -8.49 -1.15
C PHE A 95 -2.60 -9.39 -2.32
N SER A 96 -3.60 -10.23 -2.11
CA SER A 96 -4.21 -11.08 -3.14
C SER A 96 -5.10 -10.27 -4.09
N LEU A 97 -5.14 -10.70 -5.35
CA LEU A 97 -6.03 -10.18 -6.39
C LEU A 97 -7.17 -11.16 -6.72
N PRO A 98 -8.39 -10.67 -7.00
CA PRO A 98 -8.83 -9.28 -6.88
C PRO A 98 -8.80 -8.80 -5.42
N PHE A 99 -8.62 -7.50 -5.20
CA PHE A 99 -8.61 -6.92 -3.85
C PHE A 99 -10.03 -6.91 -3.27
N GLN A 100 -10.26 -7.60 -2.15
CA GLN A 100 -11.61 -7.82 -1.59
C GLN A 100 -11.89 -7.07 -0.27
N PHE A 101 -11.06 -6.09 0.10
CA PHE A 101 -11.26 -5.31 1.31
C PHE A 101 -11.89 -3.95 1.00
N ASP A 102 -12.63 -3.40 1.95
CA ASP A 102 -13.35 -2.14 1.83
C ASP A 102 -12.51 -0.91 2.19
N TYR A 103 -11.32 -1.12 2.76
CA TYR A 103 -10.38 -0.05 3.10
C TYR A 103 -8.96 -0.34 2.60
N LEU A 104 -8.35 0.69 2.03
CA LEU A 104 -6.94 0.70 1.64
C LEU A 104 -6.27 1.92 2.27
N LYS A 105 -5.10 1.73 2.89
CA LYS A 105 -4.38 2.80 3.58
C LYS A 105 -2.94 2.88 3.08
N HIS A 106 -2.32 4.04 3.32
CA HIS A 106 -0.92 4.30 3.03
C HIS A 106 -0.59 4.14 1.53
N LEU A 107 -1.53 4.55 0.66
CA LEU A 107 -1.31 4.62 -0.78
C LEU A 107 -0.53 5.89 -1.11
N GLY A 108 0.47 5.83 -1.97
CA GLY A 108 1.20 7.00 -2.47
C GLY A 108 0.62 7.54 -3.79
N ASN A 109 1.29 8.54 -4.36
CA ASN A 109 0.98 9.10 -5.68
C ASN A 109 1.12 8.08 -6.81
N LYS A 110 2.01 7.11 -6.63
CA LYS A 110 2.30 6.04 -7.59
C LYS A 110 1.74 4.74 -7.08
N PHE A 111 0.74 4.21 -7.77
CA PHE A 111 0.13 2.93 -7.49
C PHE A 111 -0.17 2.19 -8.80
N PRO A 112 -0.23 0.85 -8.78
CA PRO A 112 -0.45 0.07 -9.99
C PRO A 112 -1.84 0.34 -10.57
N ASN A 113 -1.98 0.17 -11.88
CA ASN A 113 -3.24 0.34 -12.60
C ASN A 113 -4.20 -0.84 -12.33
N ILE A 114 -4.72 -0.89 -11.10
CA ILE A 114 -5.63 -1.92 -10.60
C ILE A 114 -6.97 -1.28 -10.29
N VAL A 115 -8.06 -2.01 -10.56
CA VAL A 115 -9.41 -1.62 -10.15
C VAL A 115 -9.71 -2.26 -8.80
N PHE A 116 -9.79 -1.43 -7.78
CA PHE A 116 -10.13 -1.79 -6.40
C PHE A 116 -11.65 -1.70 -6.19
N SER A 117 -12.38 -2.64 -6.80
CA SER A 117 -13.84 -2.62 -6.87
C SER A 117 -14.57 -2.65 -5.52
N TYR A 118 -13.89 -3.05 -4.44
CA TYR A 118 -14.50 -3.18 -3.10
C TYR A 118 -14.16 -2.01 -2.18
N VAL A 119 -13.16 -1.19 -2.51
CA VAL A 119 -12.67 -0.14 -1.63
C VAL A 119 -13.66 1.02 -1.57
N THR A 120 -14.11 1.33 -0.36
CA THR A 120 -14.98 2.47 -0.05
C THR A 120 -14.28 3.55 0.78
N PHE A 121 -13.18 3.21 1.45
CA PHE A 121 -12.34 4.14 2.20
C PHE A 121 -10.89 4.06 1.71
N LEU A 122 -10.32 5.20 1.33
CA LEU A 122 -8.93 5.31 0.90
C LEU A 122 -8.19 6.38 1.71
N LEU A 123 -7.07 6.00 2.32
CA LEU A 123 -6.08 6.91 2.90
C LEU A 123 -4.85 6.96 1.99
N VAL A 124 -4.54 8.17 1.51
CA VAL A 124 -3.41 8.46 0.63
C VAL A 124 -2.46 9.40 1.35
N GLU A 125 -1.17 9.07 1.31
CA GLU A 125 -0.10 9.82 1.95
C GLU A 125 1.11 9.81 1.02
N ASP A 126 1.62 11.00 0.68
CA ASP A 126 2.84 11.14 -0.10
C ASP A 126 3.52 12.46 0.30
N THR A 127 4.80 12.58 -0.01
CA THR A 127 5.53 13.84 0.14
C THR A 127 5.47 14.70 -1.11
N ASN A 128 5.23 14.10 -2.27
CA ASN A 128 5.03 14.86 -3.49
C ASN A 128 3.58 15.38 -3.53
N PRO A 129 3.36 16.62 -3.98
CA PRO A 129 2.02 17.14 -4.17
C PRO A 129 1.16 16.29 -5.12
N PHE A 130 -0.09 16.05 -4.74
CA PHE A 130 -1.07 15.34 -5.57
C PHE A 130 -1.54 16.23 -6.73
N GLN A 131 -1.22 15.81 -7.96
CA GLN A 131 -1.59 16.51 -9.20
C GLN A 131 -2.97 16.10 -9.73
N HIS A 132 -3.54 16.86 -10.66
CA HIS A 132 -4.86 16.57 -11.24
C HIS A 132 -4.98 15.11 -11.78
N GLU A 133 -3.92 14.63 -12.44
CA GLU A 133 -3.85 13.27 -12.99
C GLU A 133 -3.96 12.18 -11.92
N PHE A 134 -3.51 12.44 -10.70
CA PHE A 134 -3.69 11.52 -9.58
C PHE A 134 -5.18 11.33 -9.27
N PHE A 135 -5.98 12.39 -9.23
CA PHE A 135 -7.42 12.29 -8.99
C PHE A 135 -8.16 11.56 -10.11
N ILE A 136 -7.72 11.73 -11.37
CA ILE A 136 -8.24 10.94 -12.50
C ILE A 136 -7.95 9.45 -12.29
N ARG A 137 -6.73 9.09 -11.86
CA ARG A 137 -6.38 7.69 -11.55
C ARG A 137 -7.22 7.15 -10.40
N ILE A 138 -7.43 7.93 -9.33
CA ILE A 138 -8.30 7.54 -8.22
C ILE A 138 -9.72 7.23 -8.71
N ALA A 139 -10.33 8.13 -9.50
CA ALA A 139 -11.68 7.92 -10.00
C ALA A 139 -11.83 6.65 -10.85
N ARG A 140 -10.79 6.28 -11.60
CA ARG A 140 -10.77 5.05 -12.43
C ARG A 140 -10.53 3.79 -11.59
N SER A 141 -9.62 3.86 -10.62
CA SER A 141 -9.21 2.70 -9.82
C SER A 141 -10.17 2.39 -8.67
N PHE A 142 -10.97 3.35 -8.18
CA PHE A 142 -11.80 3.18 -6.99
C PHE A 142 -13.27 3.54 -7.28
N PRO A 143 -14.00 2.72 -8.06
CA PRO A 143 -15.35 3.06 -8.53
C PRO A 143 -16.41 3.15 -7.42
N LEU A 144 -16.17 2.54 -6.25
CA LEU A 144 -17.07 2.57 -5.10
C LEU A 144 -16.56 3.46 -3.94
N LEU A 145 -15.58 4.34 -4.20
CA LEU A 145 -14.99 5.18 -3.16
C LEU A 145 -16.03 6.13 -2.57
N LYS A 146 -16.18 6.10 -1.24
CA LYS A 146 -17.05 6.99 -0.48
C LYS A 146 -16.26 8.03 0.31
N TYR A 147 -15.08 7.64 0.79
CA TYR A 147 -14.23 8.47 1.63
C TYR A 147 -12.80 8.48 1.10
N LEU A 148 -12.31 9.67 0.75
CA LEU A 148 -10.93 9.92 0.37
C LEU A 148 -10.28 10.80 1.45
N HIS A 149 -9.30 10.26 2.15
CA HIS A 149 -8.43 11.01 3.05
C HIS A 149 -7.09 11.20 2.37
N ILE A 150 -6.61 12.45 2.31
CA ILE A 150 -5.31 12.81 1.77
C ILE A 150 -4.53 13.53 2.87
N ASP A 151 -3.39 12.94 3.28
CA ASP A 151 -2.37 13.66 4.04
C ASP A 151 -1.34 14.21 3.06
N ASN A 152 -1.28 15.54 2.95
CA ASN A 152 -0.33 16.23 2.11
C ASN A 152 0.61 17.04 3.00
N ARG A 153 1.86 16.59 3.11
CA ARG A 153 2.85 17.25 3.98
C ARG A 153 3.54 18.43 3.33
N GLU A 154 3.58 18.47 2.00
CA GLU A 154 4.11 19.62 1.26
C GLU A 154 2.97 20.39 0.58
N PRO A 155 3.01 21.73 0.60
CA PRO A 155 2.00 22.52 -0.09
C PRO A 155 1.98 22.20 -1.59
N GLN A 156 0.79 22.24 -2.21
CA GLN A 156 0.69 22.18 -3.66
C GLN A 156 1.38 23.40 -4.27
N VAL A 157 2.32 23.17 -5.18
CA VAL A 157 2.87 24.25 -6.01
C VAL A 157 1.77 24.61 -7.02
N LEU A 158 1.16 25.78 -6.83
CA LEU A 158 0.22 26.36 -7.79
C LEU A 158 1.01 26.83 -9.01
N ASP A 159 1.22 25.94 -9.97
CA ASP A 159 1.64 26.36 -11.31
C ASP A 159 0.50 27.17 -11.95
N GLY A 160 0.66 28.50 -12.00
CA GLY A 160 -0.21 29.38 -12.78
C GLY A 160 -0.98 30.47 -12.04
N LEU A 161 -0.77 30.70 -10.73
CA LEU A 161 -1.25 31.96 -10.13
C LEU A 161 -0.25 33.08 -10.44
N ILE A 162 -0.62 33.90 -11.43
CA ILE A 162 -0.11 35.26 -11.57
C ILE A 162 -0.39 35.96 -10.24
N THR A 163 0.65 36.21 -9.45
CA THR A 163 0.55 37.11 -8.30
C THR A 163 0.30 38.51 -8.86
N PHE A 164 -0.95 38.96 -8.84
CA PHE A 164 -1.22 40.39 -8.89
C PHE A 164 -0.72 40.97 -7.56
N SER A 165 0.51 41.45 -7.55
CA SER A 165 0.94 42.43 -6.56
C SER A 165 0.11 43.69 -6.82
N SER A 166 -0.89 43.92 -5.97
CA SER A 166 -1.47 45.25 -5.83
C SER A 166 -0.43 46.12 -5.13
N ASP A 167 0.44 46.73 -5.93
CA ASP A 167 1.23 47.87 -5.48
C ASP A 167 0.26 49.02 -5.19
N ASN A 168 0.26 49.48 -3.94
CA ASN A 168 -0.19 50.79 -3.51
C ASN A 168 0.88 51.38 -2.60
#